data_AF-X6LR38-F1
#
_entry.id   AF-X6LR38-F1
#
_cell.length_a   1.000
_cell.length_b   1.000
_cell.length_c   1.000
_cell.angle_alpha   90.00
_cell.angle_beta   90.00
_cell.angle_gamma   90.00
#
_symmetry.space_group_name_H-M   'P 1'
#
loop_
_entity.id
_entity.type
_entity.pdbx_description
1 polymer ?
#
loop_
_entity_poly.entity_id
_entity_poly.type
_entity_poly.pdbx_seq_one_letter_code
_entity_poly.pdbx_strand_id
1 'polypeptide(L)'
;DIAPFHRCAYMYSNDVVLLFGGLNGGLGGKYIVSRTVHKYLIRENIWMKSEFTLPISLCNCFGVLSEDNTCIHIIGGNHYENKPVPIHIKTNVITWCDVSQLVNFFSVFFESNTNKFYLKNNQ
;
A
#
# COMPACT_ATOMS: atom_id res chain seq x y z
N ASP A 1 18.90 6.82 0.77
CA ASP A 1 18.87 7.36 -0.59
C ASP A 1 17.86 6.57 -1.40
N ILE A 2 16.73 7.17 -1.78
CA ILE A 2 15.72 6.50 -2.62
C ILE A 2 16.04 6.92 -4.04
N ALA A 3 16.55 5.99 -4.86
CA ALA A 3 16.74 6.26 -6.28
C ALA A 3 15.41 6.79 -6.87
N PRO A 4 15.43 7.86 -7.70
CA PRO A 4 14.20 8.48 -8.20
C PRO A 4 13.50 7.52 -9.16
N PHE A 5 12.59 6.71 -8.62
CA PHE A 5 11.61 5.99 -9.41
C PHE A 5 10.54 6.99 -9.84
N HIS A 6 10.30 7.09 -11.15
CA HIS A 6 9.17 7.83 -11.70
C HIS A 6 8.08 6.83 -12.12
N ARG A 7 6.85 7.31 -12.31
CA ARG A 7 5.69 6.48 -12.71
C ARG A 7 5.34 5.39 -11.68
N CYS A 8 5.60 5.67 -10.41
CA CYS A 8 5.10 4.86 -9.30
C CYS A 8 3.60 5.08 -9.12
N ALA A 9 2.94 4.06 -8.56
CA ALA A 9 1.61 4.20 -8.02
C ALA A 9 1.70 4.38 -6.50
N TYR A 10 0.73 5.08 -5.94
CA TYR A 10 0.51 5.11 -4.50
C TYR A 10 -0.93 4.79 -4.17
N MET A 11 -1.15 4.33 -2.95
CA MET A 11 -2.48 4.12 -2.37
C MET A 11 -2.41 4.47 -0.88
N TYR A 12 -3.49 5.02 -0.35
CA TYR A 12 -3.62 5.34 1.06
C TYR A 12 -4.68 4.43 1.71
N SER A 13 -4.35 3.81 2.83
CA SER A 13 -5.29 3.03 3.65
C SER A 13 -4.81 2.95 5.09
N ASN A 14 -5.70 3.24 6.04
CA ASN A 14 -5.47 3.08 7.49
C ASN A 14 -4.14 3.69 7.99
N ASP A 15 -3.90 4.98 7.72
CA ASP A 15 -2.67 5.68 8.10
C ASP A 15 -1.36 5.12 7.48
N VAL A 16 -1.49 4.25 6.47
CA VAL A 16 -0.39 3.73 5.67
C VAL A 16 -0.50 4.24 4.24
N VAL A 17 0.57 4.84 3.73
CA VAL A 17 0.74 5.07 2.28
C VAL A 17 1.58 3.92 1.72
N LEU A 18 1.02 3.19 0.77
CA LEU A 18 1.74 2.20 -0.02
C LEU A 18 2.26 2.86 -1.29
N LEU A 19 3.55 2.71 -1.56
CA LEU A 19 4.20 3.16 -2.79
C LEU A 19 4.78 1.94 -3.51
N PHE A 20 4.39 1.72 -4.77
CA PHE A 20 4.80 0.53 -5.49
C PHE A 20 4.99 0.76 -6.99
N GLY A 21 5.73 -0.17 -7.59
CA GLY A 21 6.11 -0.10 -9.00
C GLY A 21 7.11 1.03 -9.28
N GLY A 22 7.06 1.52 -10.51
CA GLY A 22 7.89 2.62 -10.98
C GLY A 22 9.14 2.17 -11.73
N LEU A 23 9.78 3.15 -12.35
CA LEU A 23 10.91 2.99 -13.27
C LEU A 23 12.09 3.80 -12.77
N ASN A 24 13.27 3.18 -12.61
CA ASN A 24 14.50 3.95 -12.46
C ASN A 24 15.19 4.11 -13.83
N GLY A 25 15.87 5.25 -14.01
CA GLY A 25 16.81 5.45 -15.11
C GLY A 25 18.21 5.09 -14.62
N GLY A 26 18.71 3.90 -14.97
CA GLY A 26 20.08 3.51 -14.64
C GLY A 26 21.11 4.23 -15.52
N LEU A 27 22.34 4.36 -15.01
CA LEU A 27 23.51 4.74 -15.80
C LEU A 27 23.67 3.75 -16.98
N GLY A 28 23.63 4.27 -18.22
CA GLY A 28 23.71 3.45 -19.45
C GLY A 28 22.38 3.21 -20.17
N GLY A 29 21.30 3.91 -19.81
CA GLY A 29 20.04 3.94 -20.59
C GLY A 29 19.13 2.73 -20.42
N LYS A 30 19.49 1.77 -19.55
CA LYS A 30 18.64 0.63 -19.23
C LYS A 30 17.67 0.97 -18.11
N TYR A 31 16.39 0.88 -18.39
CA TYR A 31 15.34 1.09 -17.40
C TYR A 31 15.10 -0.16 -16.56
N ILE A 32 15.01 -0.03 -15.24
CA ILE A 32 14.61 -1.13 -14.35
C ILE A 32 13.23 -0.80 -13.77
N VAL A 33 12.29 -1.73 -14.00
CA VAL A 33 10.95 -1.67 -13.43
C VAL A 33 10.94 -2.36 -12.07
N SER A 34 10.44 -1.67 -11.04
CA SER A 34 10.44 -2.16 -9.67
C SER A 34 9.28 -3.14 -9.39
N ARG A 35 9.58 -4.15 -8.57
CA ARG A 35 8.57 -5.00 -7.88
C ARG A 35 8.36 -4.60 -6.44
N THR A 36 9.20 -3.70 -5.94
CA THR A 36 9.26 -3.38 -4.51
C THR A 36 8.05 -2.54 -4.13
N VAL A 37 7.54 -2.82 -2.94
CA VAL A 37 6.50 -2.03 -2.28
C VAL A 37 7.14 -1.39 -1.06
N HIS A 38 6.98 -0.08 -0.93
CA HIS A 38 7.36 0.67 0.25
C HIS A 38 6.11 1.06 1.00
N LYS A 39 6.20 1.09 2.32
CA LYS A 39 5.16 1.59 3.21
C LYS A 39 5.68 2.86 3.86
N TYR A 40 4.82 3.84 3.98
CA TYR A 40 5.03 5.00 4.83
C TYR A 40 3.97 4.98 5.90
N LEU A 41 4.42 4.86 7.15
CA LEU A 41 3.56 4.87 8.32
C LEU A 41 3.39 6.32 8.76
N ILE A 42 2.19 6.88 8.60
CA ILE A 42 1.96 8.32 8.81
C ILE A 42 2.12 8.70 10.29
N ARG A 43 1.60 7.88 11.20
CA ARG A 43 1.64 8.17 12.65
C ARG A 43 3.07 8.17 13.19
N GLU A 44 3.87 7.22 12.73
CA GLU A 44 5.25 7.04 13.15
C GLU A 44 6.23 7.87 12.31
N ASN A 45 5.79 8.43 11.18
CA ASN A 45 6.60 9.15 10.21
C ASN A 45 7.82 8.35 9.73
N ILE A 46 7.61 7.06 9.43
CA ILE A 46 8.68 6.13 9.04
C ILE A 46 8.40 5.54 7.67
N TRP A 47 9.42 5.51 6.83
CA TRP A 47 9.45 4.72 5.60
C TRP A 47 10.04 3.34 5.88
N MET A 48 9.38 2.30 5.39
CA MET A 48 9.86 0.93 5.47
C MET A 48 9.65 0.20 4.16
N LYS A 49 10.49 -0.79 3.89
CA LYS A 49 10.27 -1.72 2.78
C LYS A 49 9.27 -2.78 3.22
N SER A 50 8.28 -3.05 2.39
CA SER A 50 7.35 -4.16 2.61
C SER A 50 8.06 -5.50 2.38
N GLU A 51 7.70 -6.51 3.18
CA GLU A 51 8.07 -7.91 2.90
C GLU A 51 7.36 -8.43 1.65
N PHE A 52 6.15 -7.92 1.38
CA PHE A 52 5.39 -8.24 0.18
C PHE A 52 5.86 -7.43 -1.01
N THR A 53 6.02 -8.11 -2.15
CA THR A 53 6.40 -7.50 -3.43
C THR A 53 5.31 -7.74 -4.46
N LEU A 54 5.31 -6.91 -5.50
CA LEU A 54 4.45 -7.15 -6.66
C LEU A 54 4.83 -8.49 -7.30
N PRO A 55 3.84 -9.31 -7.71
CA PRO A 55 4.10 -10.56 -8.42
C PRO A 55 4.81 -10.32 -9.76
N ILE A 56 4.65 -9.12 -10.34
CA ILE A 56 5.33 -8.70 -11.57
C ILE A 56 5.89 -7.29 -11.42
N SER A 57 6.95 -6.95 -12.15
CA SER A 57 7.45 -5.57 -12.23
C SER A 57 6.51 -4.72 -13.08
N LEU A 58 5.98 -3.64 -12.50
CA LEU A 58 5.03 -2.72 -13.14
C LEU A 58 5.45 -1.25 -12.96
N CYS A 59 5.25 -0.44 -14.00
CA CYS A 59 5.18 1.02 -13.91
C CYS A 59 3.89 1.51 -14.58
N ASN A 60 3.50 2.77 -14.38
CA ASN A 60 2.24 3.33 -14.94
C ASN A 60 0.97 2.56 -14.53
N CYS A 61 0.97 1.87 -13.38
CA CYS A 61 -0.23 1.26 -12.82
C CYS A 61 -0.94 2.25 -11.87
N PHE A 62 -2.14 1.89 -11.43
CA PHE A 62 -2.79 2.54 -10.30
C PHE A 62 -3.36 1.50 -9.34
N GLY A 63 -3.49 1.86 -8.07
CA GLY A 63 -4.10 1.03 -7.03
C GLY A 63 -5.44 1.62 -6.58
N VAL A 64 -6.42 0.77 -6.30
CA VAL A 64 -7.71 1.14 -5.73
C VAL A 64 -8.17 0.08 -4.74
N LEU A 65 -8.87 0.49 -3.69
CA LEU A 65 -9.49 -0.44 -2.74
C LEU A 65 -10.79 -1.02 -3.32
N SER A 66 -11.13 -2.23 -2.91
CA SER A 66 -12.49 -2.78 -3.12
C SER A 66 -13.51 -2.00 -2.28
N GLU A 67 -14.79 -2.11 -2.66
CA GLU A 67 -15.90 -1.42 -1.98
C GLU A 67 -15.99 -1.75 -0.48
N ASP A 68 -15.70 -3.00 -0.13
CA ASP A 68 -15.66 -3.49 1.26
C ASP A 68 -14.32 -3.20 1.98
N ASN A 69 -13.38 -2.51 1.31
CA ASN A 69 -12.02 -2.20 1.80
C ASN A 69 -11.20 -3.44 2.21
N THR A 70 -11.54 -4.64 1.74
CA THR A 70 -10.80 -5.86 2.08
C THR A 70 -9.67 -6.16 1.10
N CYS A 71 -9.74 -5.62 -0.11
CA CYS A 71 -8.83 -5.94 -1.20
C CYS A 71 -8.24 -4.70 -1.85
N ILE A 72 -6.99 -4.83 -2.28
CA ILE A 72 -6.30 -3.87 -3.15
C ILE A 72 -6.36 -4.44 -4.57
N HIS A 73 -6.87 -3.61 -5.48
CA HIS A 73 -6.88 -3.84 -6.91
C HIS A 73 -5.78 -2.99 -7.54
N ILE A 74 -4.77 -3.63 -8.15
CA ILE A 74 -3.77 -2.96 -8.97
C ILE A 74 -4.14 -3.22 -10.42
N ILE A 75 -4.38 -2.16 -11.17
CA ILE A 75 -4.93 -2.22 -12.53
C ILE A 75 -3.96 -1.59 -13.51
N GLY A 76 -3.77 -2.29 -14.64
CA GLY A 76 -2.97 -1.85 -15.76
C GLY A 76 -1.47 -1.86 -15.46
N GLY A 77 -0.78 -0.90 -16.07
CA GLY A 77 0.67 -0.80 -16.02
C GLY A 77 1.38 -1.46 -17.20
N ASN A 78 2.66 -1.14 -17.29
CA ASN A 78 3.55 -1.60 -18.34
C ASN A 78 4.68 -2.44 -17.74
N HIS A 79 5.10 -3.45 -18.50
CA HIS A 79 6.34 -4.16 -18.22
C HIS A 79 7.54 -3.43 -18.86
N TYR A 80 8.72 -4.05 -18.77
CA TYR A 80 9.92 -3.62 -19.50
C TYR A 80 9.59 -3.41 -21.01
N GLU A 81 10.22 -2.41 -21.64
CA GLU A 81 9.93 -1.94 -23.02
C GLU A 81 8.57 -1.27 -23.25
N ASN A 82 7.91 -0.75 -22.20
CA ASN A 82 6.59 -0.11 -22.31
C ASN A 82 5.50 -1.03 -22.90
N LYS A 83 5.68 -2.35 -22.84
CA LYS A 83 4.66 -3.30 -23.28
C LYS A 83 3.51 -3.26 -22.27
N PRO A 84 2.29 -2.83 -22.67
CA PRO A 84 1.14 -2.83 -21.77
C PRO A 84 0.86 -4.26 -21.34
N VAL A 85 0.58 -4.45 -20.06
CA VAL A 85 0.20 -5.75 -19.52
C VAL A 85 -1.26 -5.66 -19.09
N PRO A 86 -2.15 -6.53 -19.61
CA PRO A 86 -3.55 -6.56 -19.20
C PRO A 86 -3.64 -7.23 -17.81
N ILE A 87 -3.03 -6.60 -16.82
CA ILE A 87 -2.90 -7.17 -15.48
C ILE A 87 -3.86 -6.47 -14.54
N HIS A 88 -4.67 -7.31 -13.91
CA HIS A 88 -5.41 -6.99 -12.71
C HIS A 88 -4.86 -7.88 -11.59
N ILE A 89 -4.14 -7.28 -10.65
CA ILE A 89 -3.71 -7.96 -9.43
C ILE A 89 -4.73 -7.63 -8.35
N LYS A 90 -5.26 -8.66 -7.70
CA LYS A 90 -6.07 -8.54 -6.50
C LYS A 90 -5.29 -9.13 -5.32
N THR A 91 -5.15 -8.37 -4.25
CA THR A 91 -4.48 -8.83 -3.02
C THR A 91 -5.21 -8.30 -1.78
N ASN A 92 -5.02 -8.92 -0.63
CA ASN A 92 -5.73 -8.55 0.59
C ASN A 92 -5.07 -7.31 1.24
N VAL A 93 -5.86 -6.33 1.68
CA VAL A 93 -5.36 -5.12 2.35
C VAL A 93 -4.56 -5.45 3.61
N ILE A 94 -5.04 -6.42 4.38
CA ILE A 94 -4.41 -6.86 5.65
C ILE A 94 -2.98 -7.32 5.39
N THR A 95 -2.75 -8.07 4.31
CA THR A 95 -1.40 -8.54 3.98
C THR A 95 -0.43 -7.40 3.67
N TRP A 96 -0.89 -6.32 3.04
CA TRP A 96 0.02 -5.25 2.58
C TRP A 96 0.18 -4.13 3.60
N CYS A 97 -0.87 -3.84 4.36
CA CYS A 97 -0.84 -2.77 5.36
C CYS A 97 -0.39 -3.25 6.75
N ASP A 98 -0.42 -4.56 7.02
CA ASP A 98 -0.06 -5.23 8.28
C ASP A 98 -0.83 -4.74 9.54
N VAL A 99 -1.06 -5.68 10.44
CA VAL A 99 -2.13 -5.73 11.42
C VAL A 99 -1.85 -4.89 12.67
N SER A 100 -0.60 -4.55 13.00
CA SER A 100 -0.27 -3.78 14.21
C SER A 100 -0.92 -2.38 14.26
N GLN A 101 -1.16 -1.75 13.10
CA GLN A 101 -1.90 -0.49 13.03
C GLN A 101 -3.43 -0.69 13.10
N LEU A 102 -3.92 -1.82 12.60
CA LEU A 102 -5.33 -2.22 12.73
C LEU A 102 -5.67 -2.67 14.16
N VAL A 103 -4.77 -3.38 14.85
CA VAL A 103 -4.97 -3.80 16.25
C VAL A 103 -5.06 -2.59 17.15
N ASN A 104 -4.21 -1.57 16.95
CA ASN A 104 -4.33 -0.31 17.68
C ASN A 104 -5.67 0.39 17.37
N PHE A 105 -6.12 0.38 16.12
CA PHE A 105 -7.43 0.95 15.75
C PHE A 105 -8.59 0.20 16.42
N PHE A 106 -8.60 -1.14 16.38
CA PHE A 106 -9.62 -1.95 17.04
C PHE A 106 -9.56 -1.82 18.56
N SER A 107 -8.38 -1.86 19.18
CA SER A 107 -8.22 -1.70 20.63
C SER A 107 -8.74 -0.34 21.11
N VAL A 108 -8.38 0.76 20.46
CA VAL A 108 -8.88 2.11 20.78
C VAL A 108 -10.39 2.22 20.54
N PHE A 109 -10.89 1.63 19.45
CA PHE A 109 -12.32 1.61 19.15
C PHE A 109 -13.12 0.82 20.19
N PHE A 110 -12.62 -0.34 20.66
CA PHE A 110 -13.26 -1.12 21.71
C PHE A 110 -13.24 -0.38 23.06
N GLU A 111 -12.11 0.20 23.46
CA GLU A 111 -12.00 1.02 24.69
C GLU A 111 -12.94 2.23 24.67
N SER A 112 -13.07 2.89 23.52
CA SER A 112 -13.96 4.06 23.39
C SER A 112 -15.43 3.66 23.54
N ASN A 113 -15.82 2.51 22.98
CA ASN A 113 -17.19 2.03 23.07
C ASN A 113 -17.53 1.48 24.47
N THR A 114 -16.63 0.73 25.11
CA THR A 114 -16.87 0.24 26.49
C THR A 114 -17.06 1.41 27.45
N ASN A 115 -16.19 2.42 27.42
CA ASN A 115 -16.33 3.62 28.26
C ASN A 115 -17.67 4.33 28.05
N LYS A 116 -18.18 4.40 26.82
CA LYS A 116 -19.48 5.00 26.51
C LYS A 116 -20.65 4.20 27.08
N PHE A 117 -20.57 2.86 27.08
CA PHE A 117 -21.56 1.99 27.73
C PHE A 117 -21.52 2.11 29.26
N TYR A 118 -20.33 2.18 29.87
CA TYR A 118 -20.17 2.38 31.31
C TYR A 118 -20.79 3.70 31.78
N LEU A 119 -20.56 4.80 31.07
CA LEU A 119 -21.14 6.11 31.41
C LEU A 119 -22.66 6.13 31.28
N LYS A 120 -23.24 5.40 30.32
CA LYS A 120 -24.68 5.37 30.08
C LYS A 120 -25.46 4.54 31.10
N ASN A 121 -24.83 3.54 31.73
CA ASN A 121 -25.46 2.69 32.73
C ASN A 121 -25.33 3.23 34.17
N ASN A 122 -24.56 4.29 34.38
CA ASN A 122 -24.35 4.94 35.68
C ASN A 122 -25.01 6.33 35.79
N GLN A 123 -25.96 6.64 34.89
CA GLN A 123 -26.90 7.76 34.99
C GLN A 123 -28.30 7.22 35.28
#